data_AF-A0A8X6RZF0-F1
#
_entry.id   AF-A0A8X6RZF0-F1
#
_cell.length_a   1.000
_cell.length_b   1.000
_cell.length_c   1.000
_cell.angle_alpha   90.00
_cell.angle_beta   90.00
_cell.angle_gamma   90.00
#
_symmetry.space_group_name_H-M   'P 1'
#
loop_
_entity.id
_entity.type
_entity.pdbx_description
1 polymer ?
#
loop_
_entity_poly.entity_id
_entity_poly.type
_entity_poly.pdbx_seq_one_letter_code
_entity_poly.pdbx_strand_id
1 'polypeptide(L)'
;MQYLLQSVEPKSKAERLLLSFSATAENYAKAIDQLKDRYGREDVQIQIYERELLSFVMKNAVSGRTKTDLPASYDELDGKLRLLES
;
A
#
# COMPACT_ATOMS: atom_id res chain seq x y z
N MET A 1 -18.94 -7.84 1.93
CA MET A 1 -18.15 -8.94 1.32
C MET A 1 -17.96 -8.76 -0.18
N GLN A 2 -19.01 -8.41 -0.94
CA GLN A 2 -18.96 -8.23 -2.40
C GLN A 2 -17.78 -7.38 -2.91
N TYR A 3 -17.49 -6.24 -2.27
CA TYR A 3 -16.36 -5.40 -2.63
C TYR A 3 -15.00 -6.10 -2.52
N LEU A 4 -14.77 -6.91 -1.47
CA LEU A 4 -13.52 -7.65 -1.33
C LEU A 4 -13.38 -8.71 -2.43
N LEU A 5 -14.46 -9.41 -2.77
CA LEU A 5 -14.46 -10.39 -3.86
C LEU A 5 -14.15 -9.76 -5.22
N GLN A 6 -14.61 -8.53 -5.46
CA GLN A 6 -14.27 -7.77 -6.67
C GLN A 6 -12.82 -7.25 -6.68
N SER A 7 -12.18 -7.17 -5.52
CA SER A 7 -10.83 -6.63 -5.34
C SER A 7 -9.75 -7.70 -5.43
N VAL A 8 -10.10 -8.97 -5.58
CA VAL A 8 -9.16 -10.09 -5.68
C VAL A 8 -9.23 -10.75 -7.05
N GLU A 9 -8.12 -11.35 -7.46
CA GLU A 9 -8.04 -12.09 -8.72
C GLU A 9 -8.99 -13.30 -8.69
N PRO A 10 -9.81 -13.53 -9.74
CA PRO A 10 -10.68 -14.70 -9.82
C PRO A 10 -9.92 -16.03 -9.74
N LYS A 11 -10.52 -17.04 -9.10
CA LYS A 11 -9.95 -18.39 -8.86
C LYS A 11 -8.70 -18.42 -7.98
N SER A 12 -8.29 -17.27 -7.43
CA SER A 12 -7.13 -17.16 -6.57
C SER A 12 -7.34 -17.83 -5.21
N LYS A 13 -6.25 -17.95 -4.44
CA LYS A 13 -6.32 -18.39 -3.04
C LYS A 13 -6.99 -17.34 -2.15
N ALA A 14 -6.89 -16.06 -2.51
CA ALA A 14 -7.53 -14.95 -1.79
C ALA A 14 -9.05 -14.97 -2.00
N GLU A 15 -9.54 -15.18 -3.22
CA GLU A 15 -10.97 -15.35 -3.51
C GLU A 15 -11.55 -16.54 -2.73
N ARG A 16 -10.89 -17.70 -2.77
CA ARG A 16 -11.31 -18.88 -2.00
C ARG A 16 -11.37 -18.63 -0.49
N LEU A 17 -10.43 -17.85 0.05
CA LEU A 17 -10.44 -17.44 1.45
C LEU A 17 -11.66 -16.56 1.74
N LEU A 18 -11.92 -15.55 0.92
CA LEU A 18 -13.07 -14.65 1.09
C LEU A 18 -14.42 -15.38 0.99
N LEU A 19 -14.55 -16.33 0.07
CA LEU A 19 -15.76 -17.15 -0.10
C LEU A 19 -16.02 -18.09 1.09
N SER A 20 -15.04 -18.34 1.96
CA SER A 20 -15.24 -19.14 3.17
C SER A 20 -15.93 -18.37 4.31
N PHE A 21 -15.97 -17.04 4.23
CA PHE A 21 -16.66 -16.19 5.20
C PHE A 21 -18.14 -15.98 4.80
N SER A 22 -19.05 -16.01 5.77
CA SER A 22 -20.41 -15.55 5.53
C SER A 22 -20.44 -14.02 5.35
N ALA A 23 -21.37 -13.52 4.52
CA ALA A 23 -21.44 -12.11 4.13
C ALA A 23 -22.07 -11.21 5.20
N THR A 24 -21.42 -11.10 6.36
CA THR A 24 -21.81 -10.21 7.47
C THR A 24 -20.84 -9.03 7.60
N ALA A 25 -21.28 -7.97 8.28
CA ALA A 25 -20.43 -6.80 8.56
C ALA A 25 -19.21 -7.18 9.44
N GLU A 26 -19.42 -8.02 10.46
CA GLU A 26 -18.36 -8.49 11.35
C GLU A 26 -17.30 -9.31 10.60
N ASN A 27 -17.72 -10.20 9.70
CA ASN A 27 -16.80 -11.03 8.93
C ASN A 27 -16.04 -10.24 7.86
N TYR A 28 -16.49 -9.03 7.50
CA TYR A 28 -15.78 -8.18 6.58
C TYR A 28 -14.42 -7.75 7.15
N ALA A 29 -14.39 -7.29 8.40
CA ALA A 29 -13.15 -6.90 9.08
C ALA A 29 -12.22 -8.11 9.25
N LYS A 30 -12.75 -9.23 9.75
CA LYS A 30 -11.97 -10.48 9.94
C LYS A 30 -11.36 -11.00 8.63
N ALA A 31 -12.08 -10.88 7.52
CA ALA A 31 -11.58 -11.27 6.21
C ALA A 31 -10.43 -10.37 5.74
N ILE A 32 -10.51 -9.06 5.99
CA ILE A 32 -9.41 -8.13 5.73
C ILE A 32 -8.19 -8.49 6.57
N ASP A 33 -8.38 -8.74 7.87
CA ASP A 33 -7.28 -9.10 8.77
C ASP A 33 -6.59 -10.40 8.34
N GLN A 34 -7.35 -11.44 7.96
CA GLN A 34 -6.75 -12.66 7.41
C GLN A 34 -6.04 -12.45 6.07
N LEU A 35 -6.56 -11.57 5.20
CA LEU A 35 -5.87 -11.24 3.95
C LEU A 35 -4.55 -10.53 4.23
N LYS A 36 -4.53 -9.60 5.19
CA LYS A 36 -3.32 -8.89 5.63
C LYS A 36 -2.32 -9.85 6.31
N ASP A 37 -2.75 -10.69 7.23
CA ASP A 37 -1.87 -11.65 7.90
C ASP A 37 -1.23 -12.63 6.90
N ARG A 38 -2.01 -13.12 5.94
CA ARG A 38 -1.53 -14.13 4.99
C ARG A 38 -0.74 -13.57 3.81
N TYR A 39 -1.07 -12.36 3.36
CA TYR A 39 -0.56 -11.79 2.12
C TYR A 39 -0.03 -10.36 2.27
N GLY A 40 -0.40 -9.64 3.32
CA GLY A 40 0.13 -8.34 3.67
C GLY A 40 1.57 -8.49 4.14
N ARG A 41 2.52 -8.14 3.28
CA ARG A 41 3.95 -8.12 3.55
C ARG A 41 4.34 -6.72 3.99
N GLU A 42 3.80 -6.30 5.13
CA GLU A 42 3.94 -4.94 5.65
C GLU A 42 5.41 -4.55 5.83
N ASP A 43 6.23 -5.47 6.33
CA ASP A 43 7.68 -5.32 6.45
C ASP A 43 8.35 -5.00 5.10
N VAL A 44 7.95 -5.68 4.04
CA VAL A 44 8.45 -5.46 2.68
C VAL A 44 7.93 -4.14 2.12
N GLN A 45 6.66 -3.81 2.38
CA GLN A 45 6.03 -2.58 1.94
C GLN A 45 6.72 -1.35 2.55
N ILE A 46 7.01 -1.38 3.86
CA ILE A 46 7.80 -0.36 4.56
C ILE A 46 9.17 -0.19 3.89
N GLN A 47 9.90 -1.29 3.66
CA GLN A 47 11.22 -1.23 3.01
C GLN A 47 11.16 -0.63 1.59
N ILE A 48 10.09 -0.89 0.83
CA ILE A 48 9.90 -0.29 -0.49
C ILE A 48 9.71 1.22 -0.35
N TYR A 49 8.85 1.67 0.58
CA TYR A 49 8.63 3.10 0.80
C TYR A 49 9.88 3.83 1.30
N GLU A 50 10.66 3.24 2.20
CA GLU A 50 11.95 3.79 2.64
C GLU A 50 12.92 3.96 1.46
N ARG A 51 13.01 2.96 0.57
CA ARG A 51 13.86 3.03 -0.62
C ARG A 51 13.38 4.07 -1.63
N GLU A 52 12.08 4.20 -1.80
CA GLU A 52 11.49 5.23 -2.66
C GLU A 52 11.77 6.64 -2.12
N LEU A 53 11.65 6.83 -0.81
CA LEU A 53 11.94 8.08 -0.14
C LEU A 53 13.43 8.45 -0.26
N LEU A 54 14.32 7.48 -0.01
CA LEU A 54 15.76 7.67 -0.20
C LEU A 54 16.10 8.03 -1.66
N SER A 55 15.49 7.32 -2.61
CA SER A 55 15.68 7.60 -4.05
C SER A 55 15.21 9.01 -4.42
N PHE A 56 14.10 9.48 -3.83
CA PHE A 56 13.60 10.83 -4.01
C PHE A 56 14.57 11.88 -3.47
N VAL A 57 15.09 11.69 -2.25
CA VAL A 57 16.10 12.57 -1.65
C VAL A 57 17.38 12.61 -2.49
N MET A 58 17.88 11.45 -2.93
CA MET A 58 19.07 11.36 -3.77
C MET A 58 18.89 12.06 -5.12
N LYS A 59 17.74 11.88 -5.80
CA LYS A 59 17.43 12.59 -7.04
C LYS A 59 17.51 14.10 -6.83
N ASN A 60 16.88 14.62 -5.77
CA ASN A 60 16.91 16.05 -5.47
C ASN A 60 18.32 16.57 -5.11
N ALA A 61 19.13 15.77 -4.42
CA ALA A 61 20.50 16.13 -4.06
C ALA A 61 21.45 16.15 -5.29
N VAL A 62 21.31 15.19 -6.21
CA VAL A 62 22.20 15.01 -7.37
C VAL A 62 21.83 15.93 -8.54
N SER A 63 20.55 16.30 -8.68
CA SER A 63 20.05 17.14 -9.80
C SER A 63 20.53 18.59 -9.77
N GLY A 64 21.39 18.98 -8.83
CA GLY A 64 22.06 20.29 -8.84
C GLY A 64 21.09 21.47 -8.97
N ARG A 65 20.08 21.57 -8.10
CA ARG A 65 19.12 22.70 -8.02
C ARG A 65 18.54 23.16 -9.38
N THR A 66 18.41 22.28 -10.37
CA THR A 66 17.74 22.62 -11.62
C THR A 66 16.24 22.67 -11.39
N LYS A 67 15.76 23.83 -10.92
CA LYS A 67 14.35 24.28 -10.89
C LYS A 67 13.33 23.13 -10.76
N THR A 68 13.53 22.24 -9.78
CA THR A 68 12.51 21.25 -9.42
C THR A 68 11.32 22.04 -8.90
N ASP A 69 10.12 21.71 -9.37
CA ASP A 69 8.90 22.32 -8.88
C ASP A 69 8.74 21.97 -7.40
N LEU A 70 9.17 22.90 -6.54
CA LEU A 70 9.32 22.68 -5.10
C LEU A 70 7.98 22.31 -4.44
N PRO A 71 6.84 22.94 -4.81
CA PRO A 71 5.52 22.47 -4.40
C PRO A 71 5.24 21.00 -4.77
N ALA A 72 5.44 20.61 -6.03
CA ALA A 72 5.21 19.23 -6.47
C ALA A 72 6.10 18.22 -5.73
N SER A 73 7.35 18.61 -5.45
CA SER A 73 8.30 17.81 -4.68
C SER A 73 7.85 17.64 -3.21
N TYR A 74 7.28 18.69 -2.62
CA TYR A 74 6.74 18.64 -1.26
C TYR A 74 5.48 17.75 -1.20
N ASP A 75 4.57 17.89 -2.16
CA ASP A 75 3.36 17.08 -2.24
C ASP A 75 3.68 15.58 -2.41
N GLU A 76 4.69 15.26 -3.24
CA GLU A 76 5.17 13.89 -3.42
C GLU A 76 5.80 13.32 -2.12
N LEU A 77 6.58 14.14 -1.42
CA LEU A 77 7.18 13.78 -0.14
C LEU A 77 6.12 13.51 0.94
N ASP A 78 5.15 14.42 1.09
CA ASP A 78 4.03 14.31 2.03
C ASP A 78 3.17 13.07 1.72
N GLY A 79 2.96 12.76 0.45
CA GLY A 79 2.32 11.51 0.01
C GLY A 79 3.07 10.26 0.46
N LYS A 80 4.39 10.22 0.25
CA LYS A 80 5.24 9.08 0.66
C LYS A 80 5.31 8.91 2.18
N LEU A 81 5.33 10.00 2.94
CA LEU A 81 5.32 9.95 4.41
C LEU A 81 4.00 9.41 4.95
N ARG A 82 2.85 9.83 4.42
CA ARG A 82 1.54 9.27 4.81
C ARG A 82 1.40 7.78 4.55
N LEU A 83 2.03 7.26 3.49
CA LEU A 83 2.05 5.83 3.19
C LEU A 83 2.92 5.04 4.18
N LEU A 84 3.89 5.68 4.82
CA LEU A 84 4.76 5.08 5.84
C LEU A 84 4.12 5.08 7.23
N GLU A 85 3.30 6.10 7.53
CA GLU A 85 2.63 6.29 8.82
C GLU A 85 1.30 5.51 8.96
N SER A 86 0.75 5.01 7.86
CA SER A 86 -0.55 4.30 7.79
C SER A 86 -0.41 2.78 7.92
#